data_AF-A0A7S4RTL8-F1
#
_entry.id   AF-A0A7S4RTL8-F1
#
_cell.length_a   1.000
_cell.length_b   1.000
_cell.length_c   1.000
_cell.angle_alpha   90.00
_cell.angle_beta   90.00
_cell.angle_gamma   90.00
#
_symmetry.space_group_name_H-M   'P 1'
#
loop_
_entity.id
_entity.type
_entity.pdbx_description
1 polymer ?
#
loop_
_entity_poly.entity_id
_entity_poly.type
_entity_poly.pdbx_seq_one_letter_code
_entity_poly.pdbx_strand_id
1 'polypeptide(L)'
;MEIVPRGSPADMEAPPDARASEPVSSSADGRPGGTSPGGSPRRTVQASVNDLPDLTGRLIKEGLHEEYLQYRARYLMWRQGGASGAVGEVTELGTTRRQSPEAYLHELWHPTPQKFDFFYTVSYWVAVVGVVGAMILTFVNFAPLVHKPGKLHATVLLRIDFVGDFFFTLSTYLSYFELINAPETGRVRYIFPDWGPIRERVNLESVVGVVVYLLAMLVWDTACVTRLMPVELSPLAAIVFVKLPIAIGGLGFFVGGFCEVIHNWDRSWRKLEWWISVLNALAGFLFLVGGGLGPFLPAAVGSAFGSACFALGLVVYTTTSALLIVMWRSNDFGLTLLRQLNATLRAGAQHVSISPTVDGVFIRHDTGFPRPSQTDAAGQARDRRGSGQAGSRIGRLSTRGVAFLVLYCWLFAAGIMNTLAAWFLATGPSSVALTMFSDVLWLFVAAIVLVIHSSLTSVPNQQPYRLAMLAMRGTLVLATVHQTLIFARWLENLRHPAWWSA
;
A
#
# COMPACT_ATOMS: atom_id res chain seq x y z
N MET A 1 29.38 -27.62 7.38
CA MET A 1 28.96 -26.53 8.28
C MET A 1 29.91 -26.59 9.45
N GLU A 2 31.03 -25.89 9.31
CA GLU A 2 32.18 -25.93 10.20
C GLU A 2 32.21 -24.60 10.94
N ILE A 3 32.17 -24.65 12.27
CA ILE A 3 32.03 -23.47 13.13
C ILE A 3 33.43 -22.92 13.40
N VAL A 4 33.74 -21.76 12.80
CA VAL A 4 34.95 -20.99 13.10
C VAL A 4 34.66 -20.07 14.31
N PRO A 5 35.52 -20.04 15.35
CA PRO A 5 35.29 -19.20 16.52
C PRO A 5 35.68 -17.74 16.28
N ARG A 6 34.88 -16.83 16.84
CA ARG A 6 35.11 -15.38 16.84
C ARG A 6 36.29 -15.01 17.73
N GLY A 7 37.27 -14.30 17.17
CA GLY A 7 38.33 -13.61 17.91
C GLY A 7 37.83 -12.31 18.56
N SER A 8 38.42 -11.98 19.71
CA SER A 8 38.15 -10.84 20.59
C SER A 8 38.64 -9.50 20.00
N PRO A 9 37.98 -8.36 20.30
CA PRO A 9 38.44 -7.05 19.87
C PRO A 9 39.33 -6.41 20.95
N ALA A 10 40.64 -6.59 20.80
CA ALA A 10 41.65 -5.72 21.38
C ALA A 10 42.73 -5.54 20.32
N ASP A 11 43.29 -4.33 20.23
CA ASP A 11 44.35 -3.90 19.32
C ASP A 11 43.87 -3.40 17.95
N MET A 12 43.48 -2.14 17.90
CA MET A 12 43.57 -1.34 16.67
C MET A 12 44.43 -0.11 16.97
N GLU A 13 45.72 -0.25 16.64
CA GLU A 13 46.73 0.81 16.66
C GLU A 13 46.37 1.93 15.69
N ALA A 14 46.65 3.17 16.10
CA ALA A 14 46.53 4.36 15.28
C ALA A 14 47.63 4.41 14.20
N PRO A 15 47.35 4.90 12.98
CA PRO A 15 48.39 5.08 11.97
C PRO A 15 49.21 6.36 12.24
N PRO A 16 50.51 6.37 11.90
CA PRO A 16 51.43 7.43 12.29
C PRO A 16 51.39 8.64 11.34
N ASP A 17 51.73 9.77 11.94
CA ASP A 17 52.07 11.05 11.32
C ASP A 17 53.11 10.92 10.20
N ALA A 18 52.83 11.53 9.05
CA ALA A 18 53.84 11.91 8.06
C ALA A 18 53.72 13.42 7.79
N ARG A 19 54.67 14.17 8.35
CA ARG A 19 54.94 15.59 8.07
C ARG A 19 55.88 15.74 6.88
N ALA A 20 55.88 16.98 6.36
CA ALA A 20 56.92 17.69 5.59
C ALA A 20 56.83 17.55 4.06
N SER A 21 57.07 18.55 3.21
CA SER A 21 57.01 20.03 3.23
C SER A 21 57.66 20.44 1.92
N GLU A 22 57.06 21.31 1.10
CA GLU A 22 57.83 22.12 0.14
C GLU A 22 57.23 23.53 -0.03
N PRO A 23 58.07 24.59 -0.01
CA PRO A 23 57.64 25.97 -0.18
C PRO A 23 57.77 26.39 -1.66
N VAL A 24 56.70 26.91 -2.25
CA VAL A 24 56.78 27.55 -3.57
C VAL A 24 57.07 29.04 -3.38
N SER A 25 58.30 29.41 -3.73
CA SER A 25 58.84 30.76 -3.69
C SER A 25 58.27 31.65 -4.78
N SER A 26 57.96 32.88 -4.39
CA SER A 26 57.78 34.04 -5.25
C SER A 26 59.08 34.43 -5.97
N SER A 27 59.03 34.65 -7.28
CA SER A 27 60.03 35.46 -7.98
C SER A 27 59.37 36.31 -9.05
N ALA A 28 59.72 37.59 -9.02
CA ALA A 28 59.27 38.67 -9.86
C ALA A 28 59.94 38.67 -11.26
N ASP A 29 59.35 39.53 -12.10
CA ASP A 29 59.90 40.24 -13.27
C ASP A 29 60.17 39.52 -14.59
N GLY A 30 59.60 40.12 -15.65
CA GLY A 30 59.98 39.87 -17.04
C GLY A 30 58.91 40.23 -18.07
N ARG A 31 58.69 41.54 -18.34
CA ARG A 31 58.03 42.00 -19.58
C ARG A 31 58.87 41.57 -20.80
N PRO A 32 58.22 41.22 -21.92
CA PRO A 32 58.38 42.07 -23.09
C PRO A 32 57.06 42.34 -23.82
N GLY A 33 56.97 43.55 -24.41
CA GLY A 33 55.84 44.00 -25.20
C GLY A 33 55.61 43.15 -26.45
N GLY A 34 54.34 42.91 -26.76
CA GLY A 34 53.86 42.29 -27.99
C GLY A 34 52.67 43.08 -28.52
N THR A 35 52.87 43.70 -29.67
CA THR A 35 51.95 44.52 -30.46
C THR A 35 50.71 43.76 -30.92
N SER A 36 49.52 44.36 -30.73
CA SER A 36 48.29 44.02 -31.46
C SER A 36 48.45 44.25 -32.96
N PRO A 37 47.97 43.31 -33.81
CA PRO A 37 46.87 43.69 -34.71
C PRO A 37 45.90 42.53 -34.99
N GLY A 38 44.59 42.80 -35.02
CA GLY A 38 43.61 41.83 -35.51
C GLY A 38 42.19 42.02 -35.01
N GLY A 39 41.61 43.21 -35.23
CA GLY A 39 40.18 43.43 -34.98
C GLY A 39 39.33 42.69 -36.01
N SER A 40 38.86 41.49 -35.68
CA SER A 40 37.75 40.87 -36.41
C SER A 40 36.46 41.65 -36.12
N PRO A 41 35.71 42.10 -37.14
CA PRO A 41 34.45 42.79 -36.94
C PRO A 41 33.44 41.81 -36.32
N ARG A 42 33.16 41.99 -35.03
CA ARG A 42 32.11 41.26 -34.31
C ARG A 42 30.76 41.73 -34.88
N ARG A 43 30.29 41.02 -35.91
CA ARG A 43 28.98 41.25 -36.54
C ARG A 43 27.91 40.86 -35.52
N THR A 44 27.45 41.83 -34.72
CA THR A 44 26.26 41.71 -33.89
C THR A 44 25.06 41.56 -34.82
N VAL A 45 24.70 40.32 -35.12
CA VAL A 45 23.40 39.98 -35.71
C VAL A 45 22.36 40.15 -34.60
N GLN A 46 21.92 41.38 -34.38
CA GLN A 46 20.67 41.66 -33.70
C GLN A 46 19.55 41.32 -34.68
N ALA A 47 19.21 40.03 -34.78
CA ALA A 47 17.92 39.65 -35.36
C ALA A 47 16.84 40.34 -34.51
N SER A 48 15.95 41.09 -35.16
CA SER A 48 14.91 41.80 -34.43
C SER A 48 13.99 40.75 -33.79
N VAL A 49 13.63 40.94 -32.51
CA VAL A 49 12.73 40.02 -31.79
C VAL A 49 11.37 39.89 -32.49
N ASN A 50 11.05 40.82 -33.40
CA ASN A 50 9.84 40.83 -34.21
C ASN A 50 9.86 39.82 -35.37
N ASP A 51 11.01 39.19 -35.69
CA ASP A 51 11.12 38.23 -36.80
C ASP A 51 10.90 36.77 -36.37
N LEU A 52 10.58 36.51 -35.09
CA LEU A 52 10.30 35.15 -34.62
C LEU A 52 8.84 34.76 -34.94
N PRO A 53 8.59 33.57 -35.51
CA PRO A 53 7.24 33.11 -35.82
C PRO A 53 6.41 32.90 -34.55
N ASP A 54 5.13 33.27 -34.57
CA ASP A 54 4.20 32.98 -33.48
C ASP A 54 3.91 31.47 -33.40
N LEU A 55 4.41 30.84 -32.34
CA LEU A 55 4.25 29.40 -32.09
C LEU A 55 2.99 29.07 -31.29
N THR A 56 2.18 30.06 -30.89
CA THR A 56 1.00 29.87 -30.02
C THR A 56 0.04 28.83 -30.59
N GLY A 57 -0.27 28.90 -31.89
CA GLY A 57 -1.16 27.93 -32.55
C GLY A 57 -0.63 26.50 -32.54
N ARG A 58 0.70 26.31 -32.67
CA ARG A 58 1.34 24.99 -32.54
C ARG A 58 1.27 24.48 -31.11
N LEU A 59 1.56 25.32 -30.12
CA LEU A 59 1.49 24.95 -28.71
C LEU A 59 0.08 24.56 -28.27
N ILE A 60 -0.97 25.23 -28.78
CA ILE A 60 -2.36 24.86 -28.50
C ILE A 60 -2.70 23.53 -29.17
N LYS A 61 -2.28 23.33 -30.43
CA LYS A 61 -2.54 22.09 -31.17
C LYS A 61 -1.90 20.87 -30.51
N GLU A 62 -0.70 21.02 -29.95
CA GLU A 62 0.02 19.96 -29.22
C GLU A 62 -0.41 19.85 -27.74
N GLY A 63 -1.33 20.68 -27.25
CA GLY A 63 -1.77 20.66 -25.84
C GLY A 63 -0.75 21.19 -24.82
N LEU A 64 0.35 21.80 -25.27
CA LEU A 64 1.45 22.31 -24.45
C LEU A 64 1.29 23.77 -24.02
N HIS A 65 0.27 24.47 -24.53
CA HIS A 65 0.10 25.91 -24.30
C HIS A 65 0.02 26.28 -22.81
N GLU A 66 -0.66 25.47 -22.01
CA GLU A 66 -0.84 25.75 -20.58
C GLU A 66 0.45 25.50 -19.78
N GLU A 67 1.21 24.46 -20.13
CA GLU A 67 2.54 24.20 -19.55
C GLU A 67 3.54 25.32 -19.93
N TYR A 68 3.49 25.78 -21.18
CA TYR A 68 4.29 26.92 -21.64
C TYR A 68 3.96 28.20 -20.87
N LEU A 69 2.67 28.51 -20.64
CA LEU A 69 2.28 29.66 -19.84
C LEU A 69 2.77 29.56 -18.40
N GLN A 70 2.71 28.38 -17.79
CA GLN A 70 3.27 28.15 -16.45
C GLN A 70 4.79 28.31 -16.43
N TYR A 71 5.50 27.76 -17.42
CA TYR A 71 6.94 27.94 -17.57
C TYR A 71 7.31 29.42 -17.76
N ARG A 72 6.63 30.12 -18.66
CA ARG A 72 6.83 31.55 -18.94
C ARG A 72 6.59 32.39 -17.69
N ALA A 73 5.55 32.09 -16.91
CA ALA A 73 5.30 32.75 -15.64
C ALA A 73 6.45 32.54 -14.64
N ARG A 74 6.95 31.30 -14.50
CA ARG A 74 8.14 30.98 -13.67
C ARG A 74 9.38 31.73 -14.15
N TYR A 75 9.63 31.75 -15.46
CA TYR A 75 10.77 32.42 -16.07
C TYR A 75 10.72 33.94 -15.92
N LEU A 76 9.53 34.55 -16.07
CA LEU A 76 9.34 35.99 -15.86
C LEU A 76 9.51 36.36 -14.38
N MET A 77 9.01 35.54 -13.46
CA MET A 77 9.26 35.72 -12.01
C MET A 77 10.75 35.64 -11.68
N TRP A 78 11.50 34.72 -12.34
CA TRP A 78 12.95 34.63 -12.21
C TRP A 78 13.65 35.90 -12.72
N ARG A 79 13.28 36.39 -13.92
CA ARG A 79 13.82 37.63 -14.52
C ARG A 79 13.52 38.90 -13.71
N GLN A 80 12.41 38.94 -13.00
CA GLN A 80 12.01 40.09 -12.17
C GLN A 80 12.74 40.14 -10.82
N GLY A 81 13.72 39.27 -10.58
CA GLY A 81 14.44 39.20 -9.30
C GLY A 81 13.57 38.64 -8.16
N GLY A 82 12.37 38.14 -8.46
CA GLY A 82 11.50 37.48 -7.50
C GLY A 82 11.98 36.07 -7.12
N ALA A 83 12.93 35.52 -7.86
CA ALA A 83 13.58 34.27 -7.51
C ALA A 83 14.94 34.57 -6.85
N SER A 84 15.13 34.01 -5.66
CA SER A 84 16.40 33.53 -5.14
C SER A 84 17.18 32.62 -6.12
N GLY A 85 16.75 32.39 -7.36
CA GLY A 85 17.30 31.42 -8.31
C GLY A 85 18.72 31.69 -8.79
N ALA A 86 19.19 32.95 -8.86
CA ALA A 86 20.59 33.22 -9.18
C ALA A 86 21.55 32.96 -7.99
N VAL A 87 21.02 32.97 -6.75
CA VAL A 87 21.80 32.63 -5.53
C VAL A 87 21.60 31.15 -5.17
N GLY A 88 20.41 30.60 -5.37
CA GLY A 88 20.01 29.24 -5.00
C GLY A 88 20.68 28.16 -5.83
N GLU A 89 20.83 28.33 -7.15
CA GLU A 89 21.48 27.34 -8.02
C GLU A 89 23.00 27.27 -7.79
N VAL A 90 23.64 28.37 -7.37
CA VAL A 90 25.06 28.39 -6.99
C VAL A 90 25.27 27.96 -5.53
N THR A 91 24.27 28.16 -4.66
CA THR A 91 24.29 27.67 -3.28
C THR A 91 23.93 26.18 -3.18
N GLU A 92 23.19 25.62 -4.14
CA GLU A 92 22.85 24.18 -4.23
C GLU A 92 24.09 23.28 -4.31
N LEU A 93 25.16 23.76 -4.94
CA LEU A 93 26.46 23.07 -4.99
C LEU A 93 27.26 23.21 -3.68
N GLY A 94 26.90 24.13 -2.78
CA GLY A 94 27.63 24.44 -1.54
C GLY A 94 26.89 24.13 -0.23
N THR A 95 25.58 23.90 -0.25
CA THR A 95 24.77 23.59 0.95
C THR A 95 24.35 22.12 1.03
N THR A 96 25.32 21.22 0.96
CA THR A 96 25.23 19.83 1.46
C THR A 96 24.90 19.74 2.96
N ARG A 97 24.68 20.85 3.67
CA ARG A 97 24.84 20.93 5.14
C ARG A 97 23.57 21.14 5.98
N ARG A 98 22.36 20.97 5.43
CA ARG A 98 21.14 20.88 6.27
C ARG A 98 19.97 20.29 5.48
N GLN A 99 20.16 19.15 4.83
CA GLN A 99 19.00 18.27 4.62
C GLN A 99 18.44 18.00 6.03
N SER A 100 17.18 18.35 6.26
CA SER A 100 16.52 17.93 7.49
C SER A 100 16.67 16.41 7.59
N PRO A 101 16.83 15.82 8.79
CA PRO A 101 16.85 14.36 8.95
C PRO A 101 15.69 13.68 8.22
N GLU A 102 14.58 14.39 8.08
CA GLU A 102 13.37 13.99 7.36
C GLU A 102 13.54 13.89 5.84
N ALA A 103 14.24 14.84 5.20
CA ALA A 103 14.50 14.79 3.77
C ALA A 103 15.43 13.62 3.42
N TYR A 104 16.45 13.37 4.25
CA TYR A 104 17.33 12.22 4.12
C TYR A 104 16.55 10.90 4.24
N LEU A 105 15.64 10.80 5.21
CA LEU A 105 14.78 9.63 5.35
C LEU A 105 13.88 9.45 4.12
N HIS A 106 13.32 10.52 3.56
CA HIS A 106 12.51 10.41 2.34
C HIS A 106 13.33 9.88 1.16
N GLU A 107 14.53 10.43 0.93
CA GLU A 107 15.44 9.98 -0.13
C GLU A 107 15.83 8.50 0.05
N LEU A 108 16.05 8.06 1.29
CA LEU A 108 16.42 6.67 1.62
C LEU A 108 15.33 5.62 1.36
N TRP A 109 14.06 6.00 1.50
CA TRP A 109 12.91 5.09 1.35
C TRP A 109 12.22 5.22 -0.01
N HIS A 110 12.31 6.38 -0.64
CA HIS A 110 11.69 6.71 -1.92
C HIS A 110 12.71 7.38 -2.85
N PRO A 111 13.79 6.68 -3.24
CA PRO A 111 14.79 7.27 -4.13
C PRO A 111 14.21 7.57 -5.52
N THR A 112 13.16 6.83 -5.90
CA THR A 112 12.56 6.92 -7.23
C THR A 112 11.03 6.87 -7.15
N PRO A 113 10.33 7.55 -8.08
CA PRO A 113 8.87 7.47 -8.20
C PRO A 113 8.37 6.03 -8.37
N GLN A 114 9.11 5.20 -9.13
CA GLN A 114 8.74 3.79 -9.34
C GLN A 114 8.73 2.99 -8.03
N LYS A 115 9.63 3.33 -7.10
CA LYS A 115 9.69 2.67 -5.79
C LYS A 115 8.51 3.07 -4.91
N PHE A 116 8.14 4.35 -4.94
CA PHE A 116 6.94 4.84 -4.28
C PHE A 116 5.70 4.13 -4.82
N ASP A 117 5.53 4.07 -6.15
CA ASP A 117 4.39 3.44 -6.81
C ASP A 117 4.28 1.96 -6.47
N PHE A 118 5.42 1.28 -6.38
CA PHE A 118 5.50 -0.10 -5.93
C PHE A 118 4.92 -0.27 -4.52
N PHE A 119 5.42 0.46 -3.51
CA PHE A 119 4.93 0.36 -2.14
C PHE A 119 3.45 0.74 -2.06
N TYR A 120 3.08 1.86 -2.68
CA TYR A 120 1.70 2.32 -2.70
C TYR A 120 0.73 1.27 -3.28
N THR A 121 1.13 0.60 -4.37
CA THR A 121 0.33 -0.43 -5.03
C THR A 121 0.30 -1.75 -4.24
N VAL A 122 1.44 -2.19 -3.71
CA VAL A 122 1.50 -3.44 -2.92
C VAL A 122 0.63 -3.30 -1.66
N SER A 123 0.74 -2.18 -0.94
CA SER A 123 -0.03 -1.94 0.29
C SER A 123 -1.53 -1.80 0.04
N TYR A 124 -1.93 -1.26 -1.12
CA TYR A 124 -3.31 -1.33 -1.58
C TYR A 124 -3.80 -2.78 -1.68
N TRP A 125 -3.03 -3.65 -2.35
CA TRP A 125 -3.41 -5.03 -2.55
C TRP A 125 -3.38 -5.84 -1.26
N VAL A 126 -2.43 -5.59 -0.34
CA VAL A 126 -2.44 -6.17 1.02
C VAL A 126 -3.79 -5.91 1.68
N ALA A 127 -4.25 -4.66 1.67
CA ALA A 127 -5.52 -4.27 2.28
C ALA A 127 -6.72 -4.88 1.56
N VAL A 128 -6.77 -4.81 0.22
CA VAL A 128 -7.90 -5.34 -0.57
C VAL A 128 -8.05 -6.86 -0.43
N VAL A 129 -6.97 -7.62 -0.63
CA VAL A 129 -7.04 -9.09 -0.54
C VAL A 129 -7.27 -9.54 0.91
N GLY A 130 -6.74 -8.79 1.88
CA GLY A 130 -7.03 -8.99 3.31
C GLY A 130 -8.50 -8.82 3.64
N VAL A 131 -9.15 -7.74 3.15
CA VAL A 131 -10.60 -7.54 3.34
C VAL A 131 -11.42 -8.65 2.68
N VAL A 132 -11.11 -8.99 1.42
CA VAL A 132 -11.83 -10.05 0.69
C VAL A 132 -11.73 -11.39 1.42
N GLY A 133 -10.51 -11.82 1.78
CA GLY A 133 -10.29 -13.07 2.50
C GLY A 133 -11.00 -13.09 3.85
N ALA A 134 -10.86 -12.01 4.64
CA ALA A 134 -11.50 -11.92 5.95
C ALA A 134 -13.03 -11.93 5.86
N MET A 135 -13.64 -11.30 4.85
CA MET A 135 -15.10 -11.34 4.64
C MET A 135 -15.60 -12.76 4.33
N ILE A 136 -14.90 -13.49 3.44
CA ILE A 136 -15.24 -14.87 3.08
C ILE A 136 -15.13 -15.78 4.32
N LEU A 137 -14.01 -15.70 5.04
CA LEU A 137 -13.77 -16.51 6.23
C LEU A 137 -14.76 -16.16 7.36
N THR A 138 -15.08 -14.87 7.54
CA THR A 138 -16.09 -14.43 8.53
C THR A 138 -17.39 -15.16 8.29
N PHE A 139 -17.86 -15.19 7.03
CA PHE A 139 -19.06 -15.93 6.69
C PHE A 139 -18.96 -17.42 7.04
N VAL A 140 -17.89 -18.10 6.61
CA VAL A 140 -17.72 -19.55 6.83
C VAL A 140 -17.72 -19.92 8.30
N ASN A 141 -17.16 -19.06 9.16
CA ASN A 141 -17.08 -19.31 10.60
C ASN A 141 -18.37 -18.89 11.35
N PHE A 142 -19.11 -17.90 10.85
CA PHE A 142 -20.42 -17.54 11.41
C PHE A 142 -21.54 -18.50 11.00
N ALA A 143 -21.50 -19.05 9.78
CA ALA A 143 -22.61 -19.83 9.25
C ALA A 143 -22.98 -21.06 10.12
N PRO A 144 -22.02 -21.84 10.65
CA PRO A 144 -22.30 -22.95 11.58
C PRO A 144 -22.88 -22.53 12.93
N LEU A 145 -22.66 -21.28 13.37
CA LEU A 145 -23.20 -20.75 14.63
C LEU A 145 -24.68 -20.38 14.52
N VAL A 146 -25.12 -19.99 13.32
CA VAL A 146 -26.49 -19.52 13.07
C VAL A 146 -27.39 -20.63 12.50
N HIS A 147 -26.81 -21.61 11.82
CA HIS A 147 -27.56 -22.69 11.18
C HIS A 147 -27.50 -23.99 11.97
N LYS A 148 -28.61 -24.73 11.98
CA LYS A 148 -28.65 -26.06 12.61
C LYS A 148 -27.63 -27.00 11.95
N PRO A 149 -26.94 -27.87 12.73
CA PRO A 149 -26.03 -28.88 12.18
C PRO A 149 -26.70 -29.68 11.05
N GLY A 150 -25.95 -29.96 9.99
CA GLY A 150 -26.41 -30.75 8.84
C GLY A 150 -27.21 -29.99 7.78
N LYS A 151 -27.56 -28.72 8.00
CA LYS A 151 -28.25 -27.90 6.97
C LYS A 151 -27.31 -27.28 5.94
N LEU A 152 -26.07 -27.00 6.33
CA LEU A 152 -25.06 -26.46 5.43
C LEU A 152 -24.23 -27.63 4.88
N HIS A 153 -24.05 -27.65 3.56
CA HIS A 153 -23.24 -28.68 2.92
C HIS A 153 -21.77 -28.47 3.31
N ALA A 154 -21.24 -29.31 4.20
CA ALA A 154 -19.91 -29.14 4.80
C ALA A 154 -18.80 -29.00 3.74
N THR A 155 -18.90 -29.75 2.64
CA THR A 155 -17.96 -29.66 1.51
C THR A 155 -17.95 -28.28 0.85
N VAL A 156 -19.10 -27.61 0.74
CA VAL A 156 -19.17 -26.27 0.13
C VAL A 156 -18.53 -25.25 1.05
N LEU A 157 -18.88 -25.27 2.34
CA LEU A 157 -18.26 -24.38 3.32
C LEU A 157 -16.75 -24.55 3.37
N LEU A 158 -16.25 -25.78 3.34
CA LEU A 158 -14.82 -26.06 3.37
C LEU A 158 -14.08 -25.53 2.13
N ARG A 159 -14.73 -25.56 0.95
CA ARG A 159 -14.15 -25.00 -0.28
C ARG A 159 -14.14 -23.47 -0.24
N ILE A 160 -15.19 -22.86 0.32
CA ILE A 160 -15.25 -21.42 0.56
C ILE A 160 -14.18 -21.01 1.60
N ASP A 161 -14.00 -21.79 2.66
CA ASP A 161 -12.97 -21.61 3.70
C ASP A 161 -11.59 -21.51 3.06
N PHE A 162 -11.22 -22.50 2.26
CA PHE A 162 -9.95 -22.55 1.55
C PHE A 162 -9.70 -21.35 0.63
N VAL A 163 -10.74 -20.87 -0.08
CA VAL A 163 -10.58 -19.68 -0.92
C VAL A 163 -10.37 -18.44 -0.04
N GLY A 164 -11.07 -18.33 1.09
CA GLY A 164 -10.84 -17.28 2.07
C GLY A 164 -9.40 -17.28 2.61
N ASP A 165 -8.90 -18.46 3.01
CA ASP A 165 -7.53 -18.65 3.47
C ASP A 165 -6.51 -18.27 2.38
N PHE A 166 -6.75 -18.67 1.13
CA PHE A 166 -5.88 -18.29 0.00
C PHE A 166 -5.73 -16.77 -0.13
N PHE A 167 -6.82 -16.00 -0.04
CA PHE A 167 -6.74 -14.53 -0.09
C PHE A 167 -5.99 -13.94 1.10
N PHE A 168 -6.14 -14.52 2.28
CA PHE A 168 -5.44 -14.08 3.49
C PHE A 168 -3.93 -14.42 3.42
N THR A 169 -3.57 -15.61 2.92
CA THR A 169 -2.19 -16.00 2.60
C THR A 169 -1.59 -15.08 1.55
N LEU A 170 -2.34 -14.70 0.51
CA LEU A 170 -1.89 -13.71 -0.46
C LEU A 170 -1.63 -12.34 0.19
N SER A 171 -2.45 -11.91 1.14
CA SER A 171 -2.26 -10.65 1.88
C SER A 171 -0.96 -10.64 2.69
N THR A 172 -0.71 -11.71 3.45
CA THR A 172 0.51 -11.86 4.25
C THR A 172 1.75 -12.01 3.37
N TYR A 173 1.64 -12.73 2.24
CA TYR A 173 2.71 -12.80 1.24
C TYR A 173 3.00 -11.43 0.63
N LEU A 174 2.00 -10.62 0.29
CA LEU A 174 2.23 -9.28 -0.26
C LEU A 174 2.90 -8.36 0.76
N SER A 175 2.59 -8.50 2.05
CA SER A 175 3.29 -7.77 3.13
C SER A 175 4.75 -8.21 3.23
N TYR A 176 5.02 -9.51 3.09
CA TYR A 176 6.39 -10.05 3.00
C TYR A 176 7.10 -9.57 1.73
N PHE A 177 6.41 -9.55 0.59
CA PHE A 177 6.92 -9.06 -0.68
C PHE A 177 7.29 -7.57 -0.60
N GLU A 178 6.51 -6.77 0.12
CA GLU A 178 6.85 -5.39 0.45
C GLU A 178 8.17 -5.32 1.25
N LEU A 179 8.28 -6.10 2.32
CA LEU A 179 9.46 -6.14 3.19
C LEU A 179 10.75 -6.55 2.45
N ILE A 180 10.73 -7.64 1.67
CA ILE A 180 11.95 -8.14 1.00
C ILE A 180 12.44 -7.22 -0.12
N ASN A 181 11.54 -6.33 -0.58
CA ASN A 181 11.82 -5.27 -1.53
C ASN A 181 11.94 -3.91 -0.83
N ALA A 182 12.10 -3.82 0.49
CA ALA A 182 12.40 -2.56 1.18
C ALA A 182 13.70 -1.87 0.68
N PRO A 183 14.81 -2.60 0.42
CA PRO A 183 16.05 -1.99 -0.07
C PRO A 183 15.94 -1.42 -1.50
N GLU A 184 16.76 -0.41 -1.81
CA GLU A 184 16.72 0.32 -3.09
C GLU A 184 17.40 -0.41 -4.24
N THR A 185 18.44 -1.19 -3.95
CA THR A 185 19.32 -1.72 -4.97
C THR A 185 18.89 -3.12 -5.42
N GLY A 186 18.65 -3.25 -6.73
CA GLY A 186 18.59 -4.54 -7.40
C GLY A 186 17.26 -4.86 -8.07
N ARG A 187 17.17 -6.11 -8.53
CA ARG A 187 15.97 -6.68 -9.15
C ARG A 187 14.92 -6.93 -8.08
N VAL A 188 13.64 -6.81 -8.47
CA VAL A 188 12.51 -7.22 -7.62
C VAL A 188 12.72 -8.67 -7.17
N ARG A 189 12.68 -8.87 -5.85
CA ARG A 189 12.81 -10.19 -5.21
C ARG A 189 11.42 -10.73 -4.91
N TYR A 190 11.18 -12.01 -5.20
CA TYR A 190 9.87 -12.63 -5.00
C TYR A 190 9.82 -13.55 -3.78
N ILE A 191 10.93 -14.21 -3.45
CA ILE A 191 10.95 -15.27 -2.43
C ILE A 191 12.08 -15.03 -1.42
N PHE A 192 13.32 -14.99 -1.93
CA PHE A 192 14.51 -14.93 -1.08
C PHE A 192 14.93 -13.49 -0.81
N PRO A 193 14.99 -13.07 0.47
CA PRO A 193 15.42 -11.74 0.86
C PRO A 193 16.94 -11.63 0.95
N ASP A 194 17.43 -10.41 0.86
CA ASP A 194 18.77 -10.05 1.32
C ASP A 194 18.66 -9.40 2.70
N TRP A 195 18.93 -10.19 3.75
CA TRP A 195 18.69 -9.77 5.13
C TRP A 195 19.62 -8.66 5.61
N GLY A 196 20.80 -8.49 5.02
CA GLY A 196 21.75 -7.44 5.44
C GLY A 196 21.14 -6.04 5.28
N PRO A 197 20.83 -5.62 4.04
CA PRO A 197 20.21 -4.33 3.78
C PRO A 197 18.83 -4.14 4.43
N ILE A 198 18.06 -5.21 4.61
CA ILE A 198 16.75 -5.14 5.29
C ILE A 198 16.94 -4.80 6.77
N ARG A 199 17.88 -5.45 7.47
CA ARG A 199 18.14 -5.21 8.90
C ARG A 199 18.67 -3.80 9.18
N GLU A 200 19.37 -3.20 8.23
CA GLU A 200 19.87 -1.83 8.34
C GLU A 200 18.75 -0.78 8.22
N ARG A 201 17.64 -1.13 7.56
CA ARG A 201 16.56 -0.18 7.23
C ARG A 201 15.29 -0.41 8.04
N VAL A 202 14.97 -1.66 8.35
CA VAL A 202 13.70 -2.06 8.94
C VAL A 202 13.94 -2.54 10.37
N ASN A 203 13.08 -2.09 11.28
CA ASN A 203 13.13 -2.50 12.69
C ASN A 203 12.93 -4.03 12.84
N LEU A 204 13.54 -4.62 13.86
CA LEU A 204 13.48 -6.06 14.09
C LEU A 204 12.03 -6.56 14.30
N GLU A 205 11.22 -5.80 15.04
CA GLU A 205 9.83 -6.18 15.32
C GLU A 205 9.01 -6.26 14.04
N SER A 206 9.26 -5.36 13.08
CA SER A 206 8.64 -5.37 11.76
C SER A 206 9.02 -6.62 10.97
N VAL A 207 10.32 -6.94 10.92
CA VAL A 207 10.84 -8.11 10.21
C VAL A 207 10.23 -9.39 10.79
N VAL A 208 10.27 -9.53 12.13
CA VAL A 208 9.72 -10.69 12.81
C VAL A 208 8.22 -10.78 12.59
N GLY A 209 7.47 -9.68 12.78
CA GLY A 209 6.02 -9.68 12.62
C GLY A 209 5.57 -10.12 11.23
N VAL A 210 6.14 -9.54 10.17
CA VAL A 210 5.80 -9.87 8.78
C VAL A 210 6.14 -11.33 8.45
N VAL A 211 7.34 -11.80 8.82
CA VAL A 211 7.76 -13.19 8.56
C VAL A 211 6.91 -14.18 9.33
N VAL A 212 6.61 -13.89 10.60
CA VAL A 212 5.78 -14.75 11.44
C VAL A 212 4.35 -14.85 10.89
N TYR A 213 3.76 -13.76 10.39
CA TYR A 213 2.43 -13.83 9.76
C TYR A 213 2.40 -14.77 8.55
N LEU A 214 3.38 -14.66 7.65
CA LEU A 214 3.45 -15.52 6.47
C LEU A 214 3.65 -16.99 6.88
N LEU A 215 4.58 -17.28 7.80
CA LEU A 215 4.82 -18.64 8.28
C LEU A 215 3.58 -19.20 9.00
N ALA A 216 2.89 -18.38 9.78
CA ALA A 216 1.66 -18.77 10.45
C ALA A 216 0.57 -19.16 9.46
N MET A 217 0.38 -18.39 8.38
CA MET A 217 -0.56 -18.73 7.32
C MET A 217 -0.17 -20.00 6.57
N LEU A 218 1.10 -20.17 6.21
CA LEU A 218 1.55 -21.40 5.53
C LEU A 218 1.34 -22.65 6.39
N VAL A 219 1.56 -22.55 7.71
CA VAL A 219 1.27 -23.64 8.64
C VAL A 219 -0.24 -23.85 8.78
N TRP A 220 -1.03 -22.79 8.92
CA TRP A 220 -2.49 -22.87 8.98
C TRP A 220 -3.08 -23.56 7.75
N ASP A 221 -2.62 -23.20 6.55
CA ASP A 221 -3.08 -23.76 5.28
C ASP A 221 -2.86 -25.28 5.19
N THR A 222 -1.90 -25.84 5.92
CA THR A 222 -1.75 -27.31 5.98
C THR A 222 -3.00 -28.00 6.54
N ALA A 223 -3.66 -27.40 7.53
CA ALA A 223 -4.92 -27.91 8.08
C ALA A 223 -6.07 -27.79 7.08
N CYS A 224 -6.12 -26.68 6.36
CA CYS A 224 -7.17 -26.40 5.39
C CYS A 224 -7.06 -27.34 4.18
N VAL A 225 -5.86 -27.50 3.62
CA VAL A 225 -5.60 -28.47 2.54
C VAL A 225 -5.87 -29.90 3.00
N THR A 226 -5.44 -30.26 4.21
CA THR A 226 -5.68 -31.61 4.75
C THR A 226 -7.17 -31.92 4.85
N ARG A 227 -8.00 -30.97 5.30
CA ARG A 227 -9.45 -31.15 5.37
C ARG A 227 -10.10 -31.32 3.99
N LEU A 228 -9.53 -30.73 2.94
CA LEU A 228 -10.03 -30.85 1.56
C LEU A 228 -9.77 -32.22 0.93
N MET A 229 -8.84 -32.99 1.47
CA MET A 229 -8.51 -34.31 0.95
C MET A 229 -9.62 -35.32 1.29
N PRO A 230 -10.07 -36.17 0.34
CA PRO A 230 -11.07 -37.19 0.59
C PRO A 230 -10.45 -38.42 1.29
N VAL A 231 -9.68 -38.20 2.35
CA VAL A 231 -8.95 -39.24 3.08
C VAL A 231 -9.43 -39.26 4.52
N GLU A 232 -9.83 -40.43 5.01
CA GLU A 232 -10.10 -40.63 6.43
C GLU A 232 -8.80 -40.56 7.22
N LEU A 233 -8.67 -39.54 8.07
CA LEU A 233 -7.49 -39.35 8.89
C LEU A 233 -7.57 -40.22 10.14
N SER A 234 -6.47 -40.89 10.46
CA SER A 234 -6.33 -41.49 11.79
C SER A 234 -6.38 -40.40 12.88
N PRO A 235 -6.74 -40.72 14.13
CA PRO A 235 -6.79 -39.72 15.20
C PRO A 235 -5.47 -38.97 15.38
N LEU A 236 -4.34 -39.66 15.24
CA LEU A 236 -3.01 -39.05 15.29
C LEU A 236 -2.78 -38.11 14.10
N ALA A 237 -3.13 -38.52 12.88
CA ALA A 237 -3.01 -37.68 11.69
C ALA A 237 -3.89 -36.42 11.81
N ALA A 238 -5.10 -36.53 12.35
CA ALA A 238 -5.97 -35.37 12.60
C ALA A 238 -5.36 -34.40 13.63
N ILE A 239 -4.64 -34.89 14.65
CA ILE A 239 -3.91 -34.03 15.59
C ILE A 239 -2.77 -33.31 14.86
N VAL A 240 -1.92 -34.07 14.15
CA VAL A 240 -0.69 -33.56 13.53
C VAL A 240 -0.97 -32.61 12.36
N PHE A 241 -1.93 -32.94 11.50
CA PHE A 241 -2.17 -32.22 10.26
C PHE A 241 -3.35 -31.24 10.32
N VAL A 242 -4.19 -31.28 11.36
CA VAL A 242 -5.33 -30.36 11.48
C VAL A 242 -5.28 -29.54 12.76
N LYS A 243 -5.25 -30.18 13.92
CA LYS A 243 -5.34 -29.45 15.21
C LYS A 243 -4.08 -28.67 15.53
N LEU A 244 -2.92 -29.30 15.41
CA LEU A 244 -1.63 -28.69 15.72
C LEU A 244 -1.31 -27.51 14.79
N PRO A 245 -1.50 -27.59 13.46
CA PRO A 245 -1.22 -26.45 12.59
C PRO A 245 -2.17 -25.27 12.82
N ILE A 246 -3.43 -25.52 13.15
CA ILE A 246 -4.39 -24.47 13.56
C ILE A 246 -3.89 -23.76 14.84
N ALA A 247 -3.46 -24.51 15.85
CA ALA A 247 -2.95 -23.94 17.09
C ALA A 247 -1.64 -23.14 16.87
N ILE A 248 -0.71 -23.68 16.07
CA ILE A 248 0.55 -22.99 15.74
C ILE A 248 0.30 -21.75 14.90
N GLY A 249 -0.58 -21.82 13.90
CA GLY A 249 -0.99 -20.68 13.09
C GLY A 249 -1.61 -19.58 13.95
N GLY A 250 -2.55 -19.94 14.83
CA GLY A 250 -3.14 -19.00 15.80
C GLY A 250 -2.11 -18.33 16.72
N LEU A 251 -1.13 -19.10 17.23
CA LEU A 251 -0.02 -18.54 18.00
C LEU A 251 0.82 -17.57 17.17
N GLY A 252 1.13 -17.94 15.93
CA GLY A 252 1.88 -17.08 15.00
C GLY A 252 1.14 -15.78 14.70
N PHE A 253 -0.17 -15.81 14.44
CA PHE A 253 -0.98 -14.60 14.26
C PHE A 253 -0.95 -13.69 15.49
N PHE A 254 -1.04 -14.26 16.69
CA PHE A 254 -0.93 -13.49 17.92
C PHE A 254 0.45 -12.84 18.09
N VAL A 255 1.53 -13.58 17.84
CA VAL A 255 2.91 -13.06 17.91
C VAL A 255 3.12 -11.95 16.87
N GLY A 256 2.66 -12.15 15.63
CA GLY A 256 2.70 -11.14 14.58
C GLY A 256 1.98 -9.85 14.98
N GLY A 257 0.75 -9.97 15.50
CA GLY A 257 0.00 -8.82 16.01
C GLY A 257 0.64 -8.15 17.22
N PHE A 258 1.26 -8.94 18.11
CA PHE A 258 2.00 -8.39 19.25
C PHE A 258 3.24 -7.60 18.80
N CYS A 259 3.96 -8.06 17.78
CA CYS A 259 5.04 -7.30 17.15
C CYS A 259 4.54 -5.96 16.58
N GLU A 260 3.34 -5.92 15.98
CA GLU A 260 2.74 -4.65 15.54
C GLU A 260 2.49 -3.68 16.69
N VAL A 261 1.99 -4.19 17.82
CA VAL A 261 1.74 -3.39 19.02
C VAL A 261 3.04 -2.82 19.58
N ILE A 262 4.09 -3.63 19.71
CA ILE A 262 5.41 -3.15 20.14
C ILE A 262 5.93 -2.08 19.16
N HIS A 263 5.84 -2.35 17.86
CA HIS A 263 6.33 -1.46 16.82
C HIS A 263 5.63 -0.09 16.81
N ASN A 264 4.35 -0.02 17.23
CA ASN A 264 3.55 1.20 17.28
C ASN A 264 3.24 1.69 18.70
N TRP A 265 3.90 1.17 19.73
CA TRP A 265 3.59 1.48 21.13
C TRP A 265 3.82 2.95 21.49
N ASP A 266 4.81 3.59 20.86
CA ASP A 266 5.15 5.00 21.02
C ASP A 266 4.20 5.95 20.26
N ARG A 267 3.28 5.41 19.45
CA ARG A 267 2.33 6.22 18.67
C ARG A 267 1.16 6.64 19.55
N SER A 268 0.69 7.87 19.33
CA SER A 268 -0.52 8.35 19.96
C SER A 268 -1.70 7.43 19.59
N TRP A 269 -2.54 7.08 20.55
CA TRP A 269 -3.82 6.39 20.35
C TRP A 269 -4.77 7.13 19.39
N ARG A 270 -4.48 8.38 19.01
CA ARG A 270 -5.19 9.12 17.97
C ARG A 270 -4.80 8.72 16.55
N LYS A 271 -3.71 7.97 16.39
CA LYS A 271 -3.21 7.45 15.12
C LYS A 271 -3.88 6.11 14.82
N LEU A 272 -4.18 5.88 13.55
CA LEU A 272 -4.95 4.71 13.13
C LEU A 272 -4.11 3.43 13.26
N GLU A 273 -2.80 3.55 13.05
CA GLU A 273 -1.81 2.47 13.18
C GLU A 273 -1.90 1.78 14.53
N TRP A 274 -2.05 2.56 15.61
CA TRP A 274 -2.13 2.04 16.96
C TRP A 274 -3.35 1.12 17.14
N TRP A 275 -4.53 1.56 16.68
CA TRP A 275 -5.76 0.77 16.79
C TRP A 275 -5.71 -0.49 15.92
N ILE A 276 -5.18 -0.38 14.70
CA ILE A 276 -5.05 -1.55 13.81
C ILE A 276 -4.14 -2.59 14.44
N SER A 277 -2.99 -2.18 15.00
CA SER A 277 -2.08 -3.10 15.68
C SER A 277 -2.72 -3.83 16.87
N VAL A 278 -3.44 -3.09 17.73
CA VAL A 278 -4.16 -3.68 18.87
C VAL A 278 -5.25 -4.65 18.41
N LEU A 279 -6.01 -4.27 17.39
CA LEU A 279 -7.07 -5.13 16.85
C LEU A 279 -6.51 -6.38 16.15
N ASN A 280 -5.40 -6.27 15.42
CA ASN A 280 -4.71 -7.43 14.83
C ASN A 280 -4.20 -8.39 15.91
N ALA A 281 -3.60 -7.87 16.98
CA ALA A 281 -3.20 -8.67 18.14
C ALA A 281 -4.40 -9.37 18.81
N LEU A 282 -5.52 -8.65 18.98
CA LEU A 282 -6.75 -9.21 19.53
C LEU A 282 -7.33 -10.32 18.63
N ALA A 283 -7.34 -10.10 17.31
CA ALA A 283 -7.79 -11.12 16.35
C ALA A 283 -6.90 -12.37 16.42
N GLY A 284 -5.58 -12.20 16.39
CA GLY A 284 -4.63 -13.30 16.56
C GLY A 284 -4.79 -14.04 17.89
N PHE A 285 -5.05 -13.31 18.98
CA PHE A 285 -5.34 -13.90 20.29
C PHE A 285 -6.60 -14.76 20.27
N LEU A 286 -7.68 -14.31 19.63
CA LEU A 286 -8.91 -15.09 19.49
C LEU A 286 -8.67 -16.38 18.69
N PHE A 287 -7.84 -16.33 17.64
CA PHE A 287 -7.43 -17.52 16.90
C PHE A 287 -6.60 -18.48 17.76
N LEU A 288 -5.65 -17.96 18.54
CA LEU A 288 -4.88 -18.76 19.50
C LEU A 288 -5.79 -19.44 20.53
N VAL A 289 -6.75 -18.71 21.10
CA VAL A 289 -7.69 -19.26 22.08
C VAL A 289 -8.59 -20.32 21.46
N GLY A 290 -9.16 -20.05 20.27
CA GLY A 290 -10.03 -21.00 19.57
C GLY A 290 -9.31 -22.27 19.14
N GLY A 291 -8.13 -22.14 18.54
CA GLY A 291 -7.31 -23.25 18.05
C GLY A 291 -6.58 -24.00 19.16
N GLY A 292 -6.16 -23.29 20.20
CA GLY A 292 -5.41 -23.85 21.33
C GLY A 292 -6.31 -24.51 22.38
N LEU A 293 -7.38 -23.85 22.82
CA LEU A 293 -8.25 -24.39 23.88
C LEU A 293 -9.36 -25.29 23.35
N GLY A 294 -9.87 -25.03 22.14
CA GLY A 294 -10.96 -25.80 21.52
C GLY A 294 -10.74 -27.32 21.54
N PRO A 295 -9.54 -27.83 21.19
CA PRO A 295 -9.24 -29.27 21.25
C PRO A 295 -9.30 -29.93 22.62
N PHE A 296 -9.19 -29.17 23.72
CA PHE A 296 -9.22 -29.68 25.09
C PHE A 296 -10.62 -29.68 25.72
N LEU A 297 -11.59 -29.09 25.04
CA LEU A 297 -12.99 -29.07 25.47
C LEU A 297 -13.74 -30.31 24.92
N PRO A 298 -14.87 -30.71 25.52
CA PRO A 298 -15.73 -31.75 24.95
C PRO A 298 -16.09 -31.43 23.50
N ALA A 299 -16.05 -32.41 22.60
CA ALA A 299 -16.05 -32.20 21.15
C ALA A 299 -17.12 -31.22 20.63
N ALA A 300 -18.37 -31.33 21.10
CA ALA A 300 -19.46 -30.43 20.72
C ALA A 300 -19.22 -28.99 21.20
N VAL A 301 -18.75 -28.83 22.44
CA VAL A 301 -18.44 -27.52 23.04
C VAL A 301 -17.20 -26.92 22.40
N GLY A 302 -16.14 -27.72 22.22
CA GLY A 302 -14.88 -27.29 21.62
C GLY A 302 -15.04 -26.82 20.17
N SER A 303 -15.85 -27.52 19.37
CA SER A 303 -16.16 -27.10 18.00
C SER A 303 -16.90 -25.76 17.98
N ALA A 304 -17.96 -25.61 18.77
CA ALA A 304 -18.73 -24.37 18.81
C ALA A 304 -17.90 -23.20 19.35
N PHE A 305 -17.12 -23.44 20.41
CA PHE A 305 -16.21 -22.46 21.00
C PHE A 305 -15.13 -22.00 20.01
N GLY A 306 -14.47 -22.95 19.33
CA GLY A 306 -13.47 -22.65 18.30
C GLY A 306 -14.06 -21.81 17.17
N SER A 307 -15.19 -22.22 16.59
CA SER A 307 -15.89 -21.46 15.55
C SER A 307 -16.29 -20.06 16.02
N ALA A 308 -16.78 -19.90 17.26
CA ALA A 308 -17.12 -18.59 17.81
C ALA A 308 -15.89 -17.67 17.95
N CYS A 309 -14.77 -18.21 18.43
CA CYS A 309 -13.52 -17.46 18.55
C CYS A 309 -12.99 -17.04 17.17
N PHE A 310 -12.95 -17.95 16.20
CA PHE A 310 -12.51 -17.65 14.83
C PHE A 310 -13.44 -16.63 14.17
N ALA A 311 -14.75 -16.81 14.28
CA ALA A 311 -15.75 -15.87 13.75
C ALA A 311 -15.56 -14.45 14.30
N LEU A 312 -15.36 -14.31 15.62
CA LEU A 312 -15.11 -13.01 16.23
C LEU A 312 -13.77 -12.43 15.78
N GLY A 313 -12.71 -13.23 15.75
CA GLY A 313 -11.40 -12.82 15.26
C GLY A 313 -11.43 -12.33 13.82
N LEU A 314 -12.22 -12.98 12.96
CA LEU A 314 -12.38 -12.61 11.56
C LEU A 314 -13.20 -11.33 11.35
N VAL A 315 -14.17 -11.04 12.21
CA VAL A 315 -14.83 -9.71 12.24
C VAL A 315 -13.82 -8.63 12.58
N VAL A 316 -12.94 -8.89 13.55
CA VAL A 316 -11.86 -7.97 13.90
C VAL A 316 -10.90 -7.81 12.72
N TYR A 317 -10.43 -8.88 12.07
CA TYR A 317 -9.56 -8.80 10.89
C TYR A 317 -10.22 -8.12 9.68
N THR A 318 -11.53 -8.31 9.48
CA THR A 318 -12.28 -7.60 8.44
C THR A 318 -12.28 -6.10 8.71
N THR A 319 -12.47 -5.73 9.98
CA THR A 319 -12.44 -4.33 10.41
C THR A 319 -11.04 -3.75 10.25
N THR A 320 -9.98 -4.43 10.71
CA THR A 320 -8.61 -3.94 10.57
C THR A 320 -8.21 -3.81 9.11
N SER A 321 -8.55 -4.78 8.26
CA SER A 321 -8.25 -4.71 6.83
C SER A 321 -8.97 -3.54 6.14
N ALA A 322 -10.21 -3.23 6.55
CA ALA A 322 -10.91 -2.05 6.06
C ALA A 322 -10.26 -0.74 6.55
N LEU A 323 -9.72 -0.72 7.77
CA LEU A 323 -8.94 0.41 8.28
C LEU A 323 -7.58 0.54 7.56
N LEU A 324 -6.97 -0.55 7.08
CA LEU A 324 -5.80 -0.47 6.20
C LEU A 324 -6.11 0.23 4.88
N ILE A 325 -7.31 0.05 4.31
CA ILE A 325 -7.77 0.85 3.16
C ILE A 325 -7.86 2.34 3.52
N VAL A 326 -8.31 2.68 4.74
CA VAL A 326 -8.32 4.06 5.23
C VAL A 326 -6.90 4.62 5.32
N MET A 327 -5.96 3.87 5.88
CA MET A 327 -4.54 4.26 5.94
C MET A 327 -3.96 4.49 4.56
N TRP A 328 -4.13 3.53 3.64
CA TRP A 328 -3.70 3.66 2.26
C TRP A 328 -4.28 4.92 1.60
N ARG A 329 -5.57 5.20 1.82
CA ARG A 329 -6.25 6.38 1.27
C ARG A 329 -5.75 7.69 1.89
N SER A 330 -5.21 7.64 3.10
CA SER A 330 -4.51 8.73 3.78
C SER A 330 -3.04 8.85 3.39
N ASN A 331 -2.57 8.08 2.40
CA ASN A 331 -1.17 7.96 2.00
C ASN A 331 -0.25 7.41 3.12
N ASP A 332 -0.77 6.60 4.03
CA ASP A 332 0.02 5.86 5.01
C ASP A 332 0.15 4.40 4.54
N PHE A 333 1.00 4.15 3.54
CA PHE A 333 1.13 2.83 2.89
C PHE A 333 2.17 1.89 3.53
N GLY A 334 2.91 2.32 4.55
CA GLY A 334 3.70 1.42 5.38
C GLY A 334 2.87 0.52 6.31
N LEU A 335 1.54 0.63 6.25
CA LEU A 335 0.59 -0.12 7.06
C LEU A 335 1.00 -0.07 8.55
N THR A 336 0.92 -1.18 9.28
CA THR A 336 1.31 -1.22 10.70
C THR A 336 2.76 -1.62 10.93
N LEU A 337 3.39 -2.42 10.06
CA LEU A 337 4.74 -2.95 10.31
C LEU A 337 5.86 -2.18 9.62
N LEU A 338 5.60 -1.28 8.67
CA LEU A 338 6.62 -0.47 8.02
C LEU A 338 6.41 1.01 8.33
N ARG A 339 6.31 1.36 9.63
CA ARG A 339 5.99 2.73 10.07
C ARG A 339 6.96 3.80 9.55
N GLN A 340 8.18 3.41 9.20
CA GLN A 340 9.19 4.30 8.64
C GLN A 340 8.68 4.90 7.32
N LEU A 341 8.00 4.10 6.48
CA LEU A 341 7.36 4.56 5.24
C LEU A 341 6.23 5.57 5.52
N ASN A 342 5.46 5.39 6.61
CA ASN A 342 4.44 6.37 6.98
C ASN A 342 5.08 7.67 7.49
N ALA A 343 6.20 7.56 8.21
CA ALA A 343 6.89 8.71 8.77
C ALA A 343 7.53 9.58 7.69
N THR A 344 8.17 8.99 6.67
CA THR A 344 8.82 9.71 5.57
C THR A 344 7.85 10.62 4.82
N LEU A 345 6.62 10.15 4.58
CA LEU A 345 5.60 10.92 3.86
C LEU A 345 5.04 12.07 4.68
N ARG A 346 4.83 11.83 5.98
CA ARG A 346 4.35 12.86 6.91
C ARG A 346 5.41 13.93 7.14
N ALA A 347 6.66 13.52 7.25
CA ALA A 347 7.81 14.39 7.48
C ALA A 347 8.18 15.17 6.21
N GLY A 348 8.04 14.56 5.04
CA GLY A 348 8.34 15.19 3.75
C GLY A 348 7.37 16.29 3.33
N ALA A 349 6.15 16.35 3.88
CA ALA A 349 5.08 17.33 3.57
C ALA A 349 4.89 17.68 2.07
N GLN A 350 5.40 16.85 1.15
CA GLN A 350 5.10 16.88 -0.26
C GLN A 350 3.76 16.20 -0.41
N HIS A 351 2.72 16.98 -0.68
CA HIS A 351 1.51 16.41 -1.20
C HIS A 351 1.86 15.78 -2.55
N VAL A 352 1.84 14.45 -2.61
CA VAL A 352 1.87 13.73 -3.86
C VAL A 352 0.56 14.07 -4.59
N SER A 353 0.65 15.04 -5.49
CA SER A 353 -0.45 15.53 -6.30
C SER A 353 -0.34 14.82 -7.64
N ILE A 354 -1.20 13.83 -7.85
CA ILE A 354 -1.25 13.12 -9.11
C ILE A 354 -2.09 13.94 -10.06
N SER A 355 -1.42 14.66 -10.95
CA SER A 355 -2.06 15.48 -11.97
C SER A 355 -1.95 14.75 -13.31
N PRO A 356 -3.06 14.57 -14.05
CA PRO A 356 -2.98 14.03 -15.40
C PRO A 356 -2.16 14.97 -16.29
N THR A 357 -1.18 14.42 -17.00
CA THR A 357 -0.38 15.09 -18.02
C THR A 357 -0.69 14.50 -19.40
N VAL A 358 -0.31 15.20 -20.48
CA VAL A 358 -0.62 14.81 -21.85
C VAL A 358 -0.02 13.44 -22.22
N ASP A 359 1.12 13.09 -21.62
CA ASP A 359 1.84 11.82 -21.85
C ASP A 359 1.44 10.68 -20.89
N GLY A 360 0.44 10.90 -20.02
CA GLY A 360 -0.04 9.91 -19.06
C GLY A 360 -0.28 10.48 -17.66
N VAL A 361 -0.52 9.60 -16.69
CA VAL A 361 -0.70 9.97 -15.29
C VAL A 361 0.68 10.12 -14.65
N PHE A 362 1.17 11.36 -14.53
CA PHE A 362 2.40 11.62 -13.77
C PHE A 362 2.07 11.92 -12.32
N ILE A 363 2.77 11.21 -11.44
CA ILE A 363 2.75 11.43 -10.02
C ILE A 363 3.70 12.60 -9.77
N ARG A 364 3.14 13.81 -9.73
CA ARG A 364 3.92 15.01 -9.47
C ARG A 364 4.17 15.08 -7.96
N HIS A 365 5.40 14.75 -7.58
CA HIS A 365 5.93 15.16 -6.30
C HIS A 365 6.06 16.69 -6.36
N ASP A 366 5.14 17.41 -5.73
CA ASP A 366 5.36 18.84 -5.49
C ASP A 366 6.46 18.95 -4.44
N THR A 367 7.71 18.83 -4.89
CA THR A 367 8.94 19.10 -4.12
C THR A 367 9.12 20.60 -3.85
N GLY A 368 8.08 21.41 -4.11
CA GLY A 368 8.07 22.83 -3.87
C GLY A 368 8.26 23.09 -2.38
N PHE A 369 9.52 23.33 -1.98
CA PHE A 369 9.86 23.98 -0.74
C PHE A 369 8.84 25.11 -0.50
N PRO A 370 8.29 25.24 0.72
CA PRO A 370 7.40 26.35 1.02
C PRO A 370 8.14 27.62 0.63
N ARG A 371 7.65 28.29 -0.43
CA ARG A 371 8.13 29.61 -0.81
C ARG A 371 8.20 30.40 0.49
N PRO A 372 9.36 30.94 0.89
CA PRO A 372 9.40 31.95 1.92
C PRO A 372 8.35 32.97 1.50
N SER A 373 7.28 33.08 2.28
CA SER A 373 6.29 34.12 2.06
C SER A 373 7.09 35.40 1.96
N GLN A 374 7.12 36.02 0.78
CA GLN A 374 7.69 37.34 0.61
C GLN A 374 7.03 38.21 1.67
N THR A 375 7.77 38.44 2.75
CA THR A 375 7.65 39.64 3.54
C THR A 375 8.01 40.76 2.58
N ASP A 376 7.03 41.16 1.78
CA ASP A 376 6.91 42.51 1.24
C ASP A 376 6.73 43.43 2.45
N ALA A 377 7.84 43.64 3.16
CA ALA A 377 8.02 44.68 4.15
C ALA A 377 8.17 46.00 3.40
N ALA A 378 7.06 46.53 2.85
CA ALA A 378 6.86 47.98 2.68
C ALA A 378 5.50 48.37 2.04
N GLY A 379 4.81 47.48 1.29
CA GLY A 379 3.76 47.96 0.35
C GLY A 379 2.30 47.61 0.61
N GLN A 380 1.98 46.47 1.22
CA GLN A 380 0.60 45.93 1.21
C GLN A 380 -0.11 45.94 2.57
N ALA A 381 -0.15 47.12 3.20
CA ALA A 381 -0.86 47.32 4.47
C ALA A 381 -2.39 47.50 4.32
N ARG A 382 -2.97 47.47 3.11
CA ARG A 382 -4.39 47.84 2.93
C ARG A 382 -5.38 46.80 2.39
N ASP A 383 -4.93 45.66 1.85
CA ASP A 383 -5.85 44.62 1.33
C ASP A 383 -5.76 43.25 2.04
N ARG A 384 -5.10 43.19 3.20
CA ARG A 384 -4.86 41.95 3.97
C ARG A 384 -6.04 41.42 4.81
N ARG A 385 -7.30 41.76 4.48
CA ARG A 385 -8.48 41.19 5.19
C ARG A 385 -9.24 40.09 4.44
N GLY A 386 -8.87 39.75 3.20
CA GLY A 386 -9.64 38.80 2.38
C GLY A 386 -8.97 37.47 1.99
N SER A 387 -7.64 37.35 2.06
CA SER A 387 -6.91 36.22 1.46
C SER A 387 -6.19 35.30 2.45
N GLY A 388 -6.56 35.35 3.73
CA GLY A 388 -6.05 34.43 4.74
C GLY A 388 -6.52 33.00 4.48
N GLN A 389 -5.58 32.05 4.44
CA GLN A 389 -5.79 30.59 4.32
C GLN A 389 -6.13 30.06 2.92
N ALA A 390 -5.26 30.33 1.94
CA ALA A 390 -4.88 29.29 0.98
C ALA A 390 -3.85 28.32 1.63
N GLY A 391 -4.08 27.94 2.89
CA GLY A 391 -3.36 26.84 3.51
C GLY A 391 -3.64 25.62 2.67
N SER A 392 -2.57 24.91 2.26
CA SER A 392 -2.65 23.66 1.53
C SER A 392 -3.76 22.83 2.15
N ARG A 393 -4.89 22.71 1.44
CA ARG A 393 -6.01 21.91 1.91
C ARG A 393 -5.50 20.50 1.88
N ILE A 394 -4.97 20.03 3.01
CA ILE A 394 -4.63 18.64 3.24
C ILE A 394 -5.84 17.86 2.73
N GLY A 395 -5.61 17.10 1.65
CA GLY A 395 -6.70 16.46 0.92
C GLY A 395 -7.57 15.71 1.91
N ARG A 396 -8.79 16.21 2.16
CA ARG A 396 -9.67 15.61 3.16
C ARG A 396 -9.90 14.17 2.74
N LEU A 397 -9.59 13.22 3.63
CA LEU A 397 -9.86 11.80 3.45
C LEU A 397 -11.31 11.64 2.97
N SER A 398 -11.46 11.08 1.77
CA SER A 398 -12.79 10.82 1.21
C SER A 398 -13.33 9.52 1.79
N THR A 399 -14.10 9.63 2.87
CA THR A 399 -14.81 8.48 3.48
C THR A 399 -15.67 7.73 2.47
N ARG A 400 -16.25 8.46 1.50
CA ARG A 400 -17.01 7.88 0.38
C ARG A 400 -16.16 6.94 -0.47
N GLY A 401 -14.91 7.32 -0.76
CA GLY A 401 -14.00 6.49 -1.55
C GLY A 401 -13.68 5.16 -0.87
N VAL A 402 -13.40 5.22 0.44
CA VAL A 402 -13.17 4.01 1.27
C VAL A 402 -14.41 3.13 1.29
N ALA A 403 -15.59 3.70 1.51
CA ALA A 403 -16.84 2.93 1.55
C ALA A 403 -17.10 2.18 0.24
N PHE A 404 -16.84 2.80 -0.92
CA PHE A 404 -16.94 2.13 -2.21
C PHE A 404 -15.92 1.00 -2.38
N LEU A 405 -14.67 1.19 -1.94
CA LEU A 405 -13.66 0.11 -2.01
C LEU A 405 -14.06 -1.10 -1.17
N VAL A 406 -14.53 -0.88 0.06
CA VAL A 406 -15.04 -1.97 0.92
C VAL A 406 -16.26 -2.64 0.29
N LEU A 407 -17.16 -1.87 -0.33
CA LEU A 407 -18.32 -2.41 -1.05
C LEU A 407 -17.88 -3.29 -2.24
N TYR A 408 -16.85 -2.88 -2.99
CA TYR A 408 -16.32 -3.67 -4.09
C TYR A 408 -15.65 -4.95 -3.62
N CYS A 409 -14.94 -4.91 -2.48
CA CYS A 409 -14.40 -6.11 -1.84
C CYS A 409 -15.53 -7.07 -1.43
N TRP A 410 -16.64 -6.55 -0.89
CA TRP A 410 -17.81 -7.36 -0.56
C TRP A 410 -18.47 -7.96 -1.81
N LEU A 411 -18.67 -7.19 -2.88
CA LEU A 411 -19.16 -7.69 -4.16
C LEU A 411 -18.28 -8.85 -4.66
N PHE A 412 -16.96 -8.68 -4.58
CA PHE A 412 -16.01 -9.69 -5.00
C PHE A 412 -16.09 -10.96 -4.12
N ALA A 413 -16.15 -10.81 -2.80
CA ALA A 413 -16.33 -11.92 -1.86
C ALA A 413 -17.65 -12.67 -2.09
N ALA A 414 -18.77 -11.95 -2.22
CA ALA A 414 -20.08 -12.52 -2.46
C ALA A 414 -20.15 -13.26 -3.81
N GLY A 415 -19.58 -12.69 -4.87
CA GLY A 415 -19.51 -13.34 -6.18
C GLY A 415 -18.72 -14.65 -6.16
N ILE A 416 -17.60 -14.71 -5.41
CA ILE A 416 -16.84 -15.95 -5.21
C ILE A 416 -17.69 -17.00 -4.50
N MET A 417 -18.33 -16.62 -3.39
CA MET A 417 -19.14 -17.54 -2.60
C MET A 417 -20.33 -18.07 -3.41
N ASN A 418 -21.00 -17.22 -4.19
CA ASN A 418 -22.10 -17.61 -5.07
C ASN A 418 -21.62 -18.55 -6.19
N THR A 419 -20.47 -18.26 -6.81
CA THR A 419 -19.89 -19.12 -7.84
C THR A 419 -19.60 -20.53 -7.30
N LEU A 420 -19.00 -20.62 -6.11
CA LEU A 420 -18.70 -21.90 -5.46
C LEU A 420 -19.99 -22.63 -5.06
N ALA A 421 -20.95 -21.92 -4.47
CA ALA A 421 -22.24 -22.49 -4.11
C ALA A 421 -22.99 -23.05 -5.35
N ALA A 422 -23.03 -22.29 -6.44
CA ALA A 422 -23.67 -22.70 -7.69
C ALA A 422 -22.99 -23.93 -8.29
N TRP A 423 -21.65 -23.98 -8.30
CA TRP A 423 -20.89 -25.12 -8.81
C TRP A 423 -21.24 -26.43 -8.10
N PHE A 424 -21.41 -26.40 -6.78
CA PHE A 424 -21.63 -27.61 -5.98
C PHE A 424 -23.09 -27.97 -5.76
N LEU A 425 -24.02 -27.02 -5.89
CA LEU A 425 -25.43 -27.25 -5.56
C LEU A 425 -26.36 -27.29 -6.76
N ALA A 426 -26.00 -26.76 -7.92
CA ALA A 426 -26.97 -26.73 -9.01
C ALA A 426 -27.19 -28.14 -9.61
N THR A 427 -28.47 -28.46 -9.84
CA THR A 427 -28.94 -29.78 -10.28
C THR A 427 -28.79 -30.02 -11.79
N GLY A 428 -28.43 -29.00 -12.57
CA GLY A 428 -28.30 -29.10 -14.02
C GLY A 428 -27.22 -28.20 -14.63
N PRO A 429 -26.49 -28.68 -15.66
CA PRO A 429 -25.31 -28.00 -16.21
C PRO A 429 -25.62 -26.63 -16.84
N SER A 430 -26.80 -26.44 -17.42
CA SER A 430 -27.19 -25.17 -18.03
C SER A 430 -27.45 -24.07 -16.99
N SER A 431 -28.08 -24.42 -15.87
CA SER A 431 -28.32 -23.49 -14.76
C SER A 431 -27.02 -23.13 -14.05
N VAL A 432 -26.10 -24.10 -13.87
CA VAL A 432 -24.73 -23.84 -13.39
C VAL A 432 -24.05 -22.83 -14.29
N ALA A 433 -24.00 -23.09 -15.60
CA ALA A 433 -23.25 -22.27 -16.55
C ALA A 433 -23.76 -20.81 -16.60
N LEU A 434 -25.08 -20.60 -16.62
CA LEU A 434 -25.65 -19.25 -16.63
C LEU A 434 -25.39 -18.49 -15.32
N THR A 435 -25.50 -19.16 -14.18
CA THR A 435 -25.24 -18.56 -12.86
C THR A 435 -23.76 -18.19 -12.73
N MET A 436 -22.87 -19.13 -13.05
CA MET A 436 -21.43 -18.90 -13.06
C MET A 436 -21.03 -17.79 -14.02
N PHE A 437 -21.58 -17.75 -15.23
CA PHE A 437 -21.28 -16.68 -16.19
C PHE A 437 -21.65 -15.31 -15.62
N SER A 438 -22.82 -15.20 -14.99
CA SER A 438 -23.25 -13.96 -14.33
C SER A 438 -22.31 -13.56 -13.20
N ASP A 439 -21.97 -14.50 -12.31
CA ASP A 439 -21.12 -14.22 -11.14
C ASP A 439 -19.69 -13.88 -11.55
N VAL A 440 -19.10 -14.65 -12.47
CA VAL A 440 -17.75 -14.42 -13.02
C VAL A 440 -17.67 -13.08 -13.75
N LEU A 441 -18.72 -12.68 -14.49
CA LEU A 441 -18.77 -11.36 -15.12
C LEU A 441 -18.66 -10.25 -14.07
N TRP A 442 -19.41 -10.35 -12.97
CA TRP A 442 -19.34 -9.34 -11.90
C TRP A 442 -18.01 -9.36 -11.14
N LEU A 443 -17.41 -10.53 -10.94
CA LEU A 443 -16.05 -10.65 -10.40
C LEU A 443 -15.03 -9.95 -11.29
N PHE A 444 -15.12 -10.13 -12.60
CA PHE A 444 -14.23 -9.49 -13.57
C PHE A 444 -14.39 -7.97 -13.56
N VAL A 445 -15.63 -7.46 -13.54
CA VAL A 445 -15.90 -6.01 -13.47
C VAL A 445 -15.38 -5.42 -12.15
N ALA A 446 -15.62 -6.08 -11.02
CA ALA A 446 -15.11 -5.65 -9.72
C ALA A 446 -13.56 -5.66 -9.68
N ALA A 447 -12.92 -6.69 -10.25
CA ALA A 447 -11.46 -6.78 -10.35
C ALA A 447 -10.88 -5.62 -11.18
N ILE A 448 -11.46 -5.30 -12.34
CA ILE A 448 -11.04 -4.16 -13.16
C ILE A 448 -11.10 -2.86 -12.34
N VAL A 449 -12.20 -2.63 -11.62
CA VAL A 449 -12.38 -1.42 -10.82
C VAL A 449 -11.35 -1.33 -9.68
N LEU A 450 -11.07 -2.46 -9.03
CA LEU A 450 -10.05 -2.54 -7.99
C LEU A 450 -8.64 -2.28 -8.56
N VAL A 451 -8.31 -2.79 -9.75
CA VAL A 451 -7.04 -2.50 -10.46
C VAL A 451 -6.94 -1.03 -10.87
N ILE A 452 -8.03 -0.44 -11.36
CA ILE A 452 -8.07 1.00 -11.68
C ILE A 452 -7.81 1.82 -10.41
N HIS A 453 -8.39 1.44 -9.28
CA HIS A 453 -8.16 2.13 -8.01
C HIS A 453 -6.76 1.92 -7.43
N SER A 454 -6.06 0.83 -7.78
CA SER A 454 -4.66 0.64 -7.37
C SER A 454 -3.71 1.61 -8.08
N SER A 455 -4.06 2.04 -9.29
CA SER A 455 -3.23 2.94 -10.12
C SER A 455 -3.71 4.40 -10.10
N LEU A 456 -5.00 4.66 -9.90
CA LEU A 456 -5.57 6.00 -9.89
C LEU A 456 -5.97 6.44 -8.47
N THR A 457 -5.22 7.40 -7.93
CA THR A 457 -5.52 7.98 -6.62
C THR A 457 -6.68 8.98 -6.68
N SER A 458 -6.95 9.59 -7.84
CA SER A 458 -8.08 10.48 -8.03
C SER A 458 -8.72 10.29 -9.40
N VAL A 459 -10.04 10.41 -9.43
CA VAL A 459 -10.81 10.40 -10.68
C VAL A 459 -10.79 11.82 -11.25
N PRO A 460 -10.50 12.00 -12.55
CA PRO A 460 -10.61 13.29 -13.21
C PRO A 460 -12.01 13.89 -12.99
N ASN A 461 -12.07 15.15 -12.54
CA ASN A 461 -13.35 15.84 -12.31
C ASN A 461 -14.02 16.31 -13.61
N GLN A 462 -13.35 16.16 -14.75
CA GLN A 462 -13.84 16.59 -16.06
C GLN A 462 -14.82 15.57 -16.65
N GLN A 463 -15.82 16.06 -17.40
CA GLN A 463 -16.65 15.19 -18.23
C GLN A 463 -15.85 14.72 -19.44
N PRO A 464 -16.05 13.50 -19.96
CA PRO A 464 -17.09 12.52 -19.60
C PRO A 464 -16.72 11.57 -18.45
N TYR A 465 -15.48 11.61 -17.95
CA TYR A 465 -14.95 10.67 -16.96
C TYR A 465 -15.75 10.68 -15.66
N ARG A 466 -16.17 11.86 -15.19
CA ARG A 466 -16.99 11.98 -13.98
C ARG A 466 -18.33 11.26 -14.11
N LEU A 467 -19.03 11.42 -15.23
CA LEU A 467 -20.30 10.71 -15.48
C LEU A 467 -20.07 9.20 -15.58
N ALA A 468 -19.04 8.77 -16.32
CA ALA A 468 -18.69 7.36 -16.45
C ALA A 468 -18.41 6.69 -15.09
N MET A 469 -17.64 7.36 -14.22
CA MET A 469 -17.34 6.86 -12.88
C MET A 469 -18.56 6.85 -11.95
N LEU A 470 -19.47 7.82 -12.08
CA LEU A 470 -20.74 7.82 -11.35
C LEU A 470 -21.64 6.67 -11.80
N ALA A 471 -21.77 6.45 -13.11
CA ALA A 471 -22.53 5.34 -13.68
C ALA A 471 -21.96 3.99 -13.24
N MET A 472 -20.63 3.80 -13.35
CA MET A 472 -19.94 2.60 -12.91
C MET A 472 -20.16 2.31 -11.41
N ARG A 473 -20.06 3.33 -10.55
CA ARG A 473 -20.39 3.20 -9.11
C ARG A 473 -21.84 2.75 -8.89
N GLY A 474 -22.79 3.36 -9.61
CA GLY A 474 -24.20 2.98 -9.54
C GLY A 474 -24.41 1.51 -9.94
N THR A 475 -23.83 1.09 -11.06
CA THR A 475 -23.88 -0.30 -11.53
C THR A 475 -23.28 -1.27 -10.52
N LEU A 476 -22.13 -0.95 -9.93
CA LEU A 476 -21.48 -1.82 -8.93
C LEU A 476 -22.29 -1.91 -7.63
N VAL A 477 -22.94 -0.83 -7.19
CA VAL A 477 -23.86 -0.89 -6.04
C VAL A 477 -25.02 -1.83 -6.33
N LEU A 478 -25.65 -1.71 -7.51
CA LEU A 478 -26.74 -2.60 -7.91
C LEU A 478 -26.28 -4.06 -8.03
N ALA A 479 -25.10 -4.29 -8.61
CA ALA A 479 -24.48 -5.61 -8.68
C ALA A 479 -24.21 -6.18 -7.29
N THR A 480 -23.75 -5.35 -6.35
CA THR A 480 -23.51 -5.76 -4.96
C THR A 480 -24.78 -6.19 -4.27
N VAL A 481 -25.86 -5.42 -4.42
CA VAL A 481 -27.19 -5.78 -3.89
C VAL A 481 -27.66 -7.08 -4.52
N HIS A 482 -27.56 -7.23 -5.84
CA HIS A 482 -27.95 -8.43 -6.56
C HIS A 482 -27.19 -9.68 -6.07
N GLN A 483 -25.86 -9.61 -6.00
CA GLN A 483 -25.01 -10.71 -5.51
C GLN A 483 -25.30 -11.05 -4.04
N THR A 484 -25.56 -10.05 -3.21
CA THR A 484 -25.96 -10.25 -1.81
C THR A 484 -27.31 -10.94 -1.69
N LEU A 485 -28.28 -10.62 -2.56
CA LEU A 485 -29.60 -11.27 -2.57
C LEU A 485 -29.52 -12.72 -3.05
N ILE A 486 -28.70 -13.02 -4.07
CA ILE A 486 -28.43 -14.40 -4.50
C ILE A 486 -27.84 -15.20 -3.34
N PHE A 487 -26.84 -14.62 -2.67
CA PHE A 487 -26.19 -15.23 -1.52
C PHE A 487 -27.16 -15.47 -0.35
N ALA A 488 -28.01 -14.49 -0.04
CA ALA A 488 -29.02 -14.63 1.00
C ALA A 488 -30.05 -15.72 0.67
N ARG A 489 -30.52 -15.79 -0.59
CA ARG A 489 -31.43 -16.86 -1.04
C ARG A 489 -30.78 -18.23 -0.97
N TRP A 490 -29.50 -18.33 -1.32
CA TRP A 490 -28.74 -19.56 -1.14
C TRP A 490 -28.75 -20.02 0.33
N LEU A 491 -28.51 -19.10 1.27
CA LEU A 491 -28.60 -19.39 2.71
C LEU A 491 -30.01 -19.82 3.15
N GLU A 492 -31.06 -19.21 2.60
CA GLU A 492 -32.44 -19.59 2.88
C GLU A 492 -32.78 -20.99 2.33
N ASN A 493 -32.32 -21.32 1.12
CA ASN A 493 -32.54 -22.63 0.52
C ASN A 493 -31.89 -23.75 1.34
N LEU A 494 -30.74 -23.48 1.97
CA LEU A 494 -30.12 -24.42 2.92
C LEU A 494 -30.99 -24.65 4.17
N ARG A 495 -31.93 -23.74 4.50
CA ARG A 495 -32.84 -23.95 5.64
C ARG A 495 -33.93 -24.98 5.36
N HIS A 496 -34.30 -25.21 4.09
CA HIS A 496 -35.44 -26.03 3.70
C HIS A 496 -35.03 -27.14 2.72
N PRO A 497 -34.48 -28.27 3.21
CA PRO A 497 -33.95 -29.34 2.35
C PRO A 497 -35.01 -30.10 1.53
N ALA A 498 -36.31 -29.82 1.73
CA ALA A 498 -37.41 -30.54 1.07
C ALA A 498 -37.42 -30.46 -0.47
N TRP A 499 -36.63 -29.58 -1.07
CA TRP A 499 -36.53 -29.39 -2.51
C TRP A 499 -35.48 -30.29 -3.20
N TRP A 500 -34.66 -31.02 -2.44
CA TRP A 500 -33.56 -31.82 -2.99
C TRP A 500 -33.89 -33.32 -3.16
N SER A 501 -35.06 -33.76 -2.69
CA SER A 501 -35.51 -35.16 -2.75
C SER A 501 -36.50 -35.45 -3.90
N ALA A 502 -36.66 -34.52 -4.84
CA ALA A 502 -37.43 -34.67 -6.08
C ALA A 502 -36.50 -34.39 -7.26
#